data_AF-A0A197SG28-F1
#
_entry.id   AF-A0A197SG28-F1
#
_cell.length_a   1.000
_cell.length_b   1.000
_cell.length_c   1.000
_cell.angle_alpha   90.00
_cell.angle_beta   90.00
_cell.angle_gamma   90.00
#
_symmetry.space_group_name_H-M   'P 1'
#
loop_
_entity.id
_entity.type
_entity.pdbx_description
1 polymer ?
#
loop_
_entity_poly.entity_id
_entity_poly.type
_entity_poly.pdbx_seq_one_letter_code
_entity_poly.pdbx_strand_id
1 'polypeptide(L)'
;MVVRGSMNHRLRVHLRSLEDVHDLAVQDFLVRYLPVDEIWTIGPERLMIGDHRPVWNVVVEGFGAHMPGGTRAARTPRTFWDELHPGRPQAERQRDARLNRAELQRAVRQHFARMADD
;
A
#
# COMPACT_ATOMS: atom_id res chain seq x y z
N MET A 1 -5.19 24.49 16.89
CA MET A 1 -4.65 23.14 17.15
C MET A 1 -4.01 22.66 15.86
N VAL A 2 -2.70 22.82 15.71
CA VAL A 2 -1.98 22.44 14.48
C VAL A 2 -1.42 21.04 14.70
N VAL A 3 -1.98 20.03 14.03
CA VAL A 3 -1.37 18.70 13.98
C VAL A 3 -0.13 18.79 13.08
N ARG A 4 0.98 19.31 13.62
CA ARG A 4 2.28 19.29 12.96
C ARG A 4 2.84 17.88 13.05
N GLY A 5 2.74 17.09 11.98
CA GLY A 5 3.49 15.83 11.88
C GLY A 5 3.06 14.77 10.87
N SER A 6 1.98 14.92 10.09
CA SER A 6 1.42 13.74 9.40
C SER A 6 2.15 13.33 8.12
N MET A 7 2.39 14.25 7.17
CA MET A 7 2.85 13.87 5.81
C MET A 7 4.29 13.37 5.75
N ASN A 8 5.26 14.12 6.27
CA ASN A 8 6.67 13.73 6.22
C ASN A 8 6.91 12.41 6.97
N HIS A 9 6.26 12.24 8.12
CA HIS A 9 6.29 10.98 8.85
C HIS A 9 5.71 9.83 8.02
N ARG A 10 4.56 10.05 7.36
CA ARG A 10 3.93 9.04 6.50
C ARG A 10 4.82 8.63 5.34
N LEU A 11 5.48 9.58 4.69
CA LEU A 11 6.43 9.31 3.61
C LEU A 11 7.61 8.47 4.11
N ARG A 12 8.14 8.75 5.30
CA ARG A 12 9.21 7.94 5.91
C ARG A 12 8.74 6.51 6.25
N VAL A 13 7.50 6.34 6.69
CA VAL A 13 6.91 5.02 6.94
C VAL A 13 6.78 4.21 5.64
N HIS A 14 6.33 4.86 4.56
CA HIS A 14 6.25 4.22 3.25
C HIS A 14 7.62 3.89 2.66
N LEU A 15 8.60 4.81 2.80
CA LEU A 15 9.99 4.56 2.41
C LEU A 15 10.54 3.31 3.11
N ARG A 16 10.41 3.22 4.43
CA ARG A 16 10.87 2.03 5.17
C ARG A 16 10.17 0.75 4.71
N SER A 17 8.88 0.82 4.40
CA SER A 17 8.14 -0.34 3.90
C SER A 17 8.65 -0.81 2.54
N LEU A 18 9.17 0.10 1.69
CA LEU A 18 9.83 -0.24 0.44
C LEU A 18 11.27 -0.75 0.65
N GLU A 19 12.01 -0.22 1.62
CA GLU A 19 13.34 -0.71 1.99
C GLU A 19 13.32 -2.13 2.59
N ASP A 20 12.23 -2.49 3.26
CA ASP A 20 12.07 -3.80 3.89
C ASP A 20 11.80 -4.94 2.89
N VAL A 21 11.30 -4.65 1.67
CA VAL A 21 10.98 -5.69 0.69
C VAL A 21 12.15 -6.04 -0.23
N HIS A 22 12.09 -7.22 -0.82
CA HIS A 22 13.21 -7.77 -1.61
C HIS A 22 13.03 -7.65 -3.13
N ASP A 23 11.85 -7.26 -3.59
CA ASP A 23 11.47 -7.30 -5.01
C ASP A 23 11.15 -5.93 -5.62
N LEU A 24 11.35 -4.85 -4.85
CA LEU A 24 11.19 -3.47 -5.28
C LEU A 24 12.44 -2.67 -4.87
N ALA A 25 12.90 -1.78 -5.75
CA ALA A 25 14.01 -0.91 -5.44
C ALA A 25 13.51 0.53 -5.22
N VAL A 26 13.85 1.13 -4.08
CA VAL A 26 13.37 2.47 -3.70
C VAL A 26 13.66 3.53 -4.75
N GLN A 27 14.80 3.42 -5.46
CA GLN A 27 15.20 4.35 -6.51
C GLN A 27 14.25 4.38 -7.71
N ASP A 28 13.38 3.38 -7.87
CA ASP A 28 12.40 3.32 -8.95
C ASP A 28 11.11 4.10 -8.62
N PHE A 29 11.03 4.70 -7.42
CA PHE A 29 9.84 5.41 -6.95
C PHE A 29 10.05 6.91 -6.86
N LEU A 30 9.00 7.64 -7.23
CA LEU A 30 8.89 9.10 -7.06
C LEU A 30 7.65 9.42 -6.24
N VAL A 31 7.70 10.53 -5.52
CA VAL A 31 6.57 11.02 -4.72
C VAL A 31 6.22 12.44 -5.15
N ARG A 32 4.93 12.67 -5.38
CA ARG A 32 4.33 13.99 -5.50
C ARG A 32 3.29 14.15 -4.39
N TYR A 33 3.30 15.27 -3.68
CA TYR A 33 2.33 15.54 -2.61
C TYR A 33 1.87 17.01 -2.68
N LEU A 34 0.66 17.25 -2.17
CA LEU A 34 0.07 18.59 -2.07
C LEU A 34 -0.27 18.86 -0.59
N PRO A 35 0.39 19.83 0.07
CA PRO A 35 0.00 20.25 1.40
C PRO A 35 -1.38 20.90 1.38
N VAL A 36 -2.32 20.36 2.16
CA VAL A 36 -3.69 20.87 2.31
C VAL A 36 -4.11 20.82 3.78
N ASP A 37 -5.10 21.62 4.16
CA ASP A 37 -5.73 21.46 5.48
C ASP A 37 -6.45 20.12 5.56
N GLU A 38 -6.44 19.51 6.75
CA GLU A 38 -6.92 18.14 6.97
C GLU A 38 -8.36 17.91 6.47
N ILE A 39 -9.23 18.91 6.64
CA ILE A 39 -10.64 18.89 6.19
C ILE A 39 -10.79 18.65 4.68
N TRP A 40 -9.77 18.98 3.89
CA TRP A 40 -9.75 18.83 2.44
C TRP A 40 -9.04 17.55 1.97
N THR A 41 -8.58 16.67 2.86
CA THR A 41 -7.79 15.50 2.45
C THR A 41 -8.64 14.43 1.76
N ILE A 42 -9.84 14.14 2.30
CA ILE A 42 -10.63 12.96 1.93
C ILE A 42 -11.22 13.06 0.51
N GLY A 43 -11.70 14.23 0.12
CA GLY A 43 -12.36 14.44 -1.19
C GLY A 43 -11.39 14.22 -2.36
N PRO A 44 -10.27 14.96 -2.43
CA PRO A 44 -9.24 14.79 -3.43
C PRO A 44 -8.64 13.38 -3.44
N GLU A 45 -8.40 12.75 -2.27
CA GLU A 45 -7.90 11.38 -2.23
C GLU A 45 -8.86 10.40 -2.94
N ARG A 46 -10.16 10.50 -2.65
CA ARG A 46 -11.17 9.67 -3.30
C ARG A 46 -11.26 9.92 -4.80
N LEU A 47 -11.17 11.19 -5.24
CA LEU A 47 -11.16 11.54 -6.66
C LEU A 47 -9.93 10.95 -7.36
N MET A 48 -8.74 11.14 -6.80
CA MET A 48 -7.51 10.60 -7.38
C MET A 48 -7.52 9.07 -7.47
N ILE A 49 -8.06 8.37 -6.47
CA ILE A 49 -8.22 6.91 -6.52
C ILE A 49 -9.27 6.52 -7.57
N GLY A 50 -10.38 7.25 -7.65
CA GLY A 50 -11.44 7.00 -8.62
C GLY A 50 -10.98 7.18 -10.07
N ASP A 51 -10.25 8.26 -10.34
CA ASP A 51 -9.80 8.62 -11.69
C ASP A 51 -8.65 7.72 -12.15
N HIS A 52 -7.65 7.52 -11.29
CA HIS A 52 -6.43 6.81 -11.69
C HIS A 52 -6.44 5.32 -11.39
N ARG A 53 -7.36 4.85 -10.53
CA ARG A 53 -7.45 3.46 -10.07
C ARG A 53 -6.08 2.83 -9.76
N PRO A 54 -5.26 3.43 -8.86
CA PRO A 54 -3.89 2.96 -8.65
C PRO A 54 -3.84 1.51 -8.17
N VAL A 55 -2.90 0.72 -8.69
CA VAL A 55 -2.86 -0.74 -8.48
C VAL A 55 -2.80 -1.14 -6.99
N TRP A 56 -2.08 -0.40 -6.15
CA TRP A 56 -1.98 -0.66 -4.71
C TRP A 56 -3.17 -0.16 -3.89
N ASN A 57 -4.09 0.58 -4.51
CA ASN A 57 -5.33 1.03 -3.87
C ASN A 57 -6.53 0.14 -4.24
N VAL A 58 -6.54 -0.46 -5.43
CA VAL A 58 -7.74 -1.15 -5.95
C VAL A 58 -7.54 -2.65 -6.24
N VAL A 59 -6.30 -3.13 -6.36
CA VAL A 59 -5.99 -4.53 -6.67
C VAL A 59 -5.18 -5.19 -5.56
N VAL A 60 -4.08 -4.54 -5.17
CA VAL A 60 -3.10 -5.07 -4.23
C VAL A 60 -3.12 -4.21 -2.97
N GLU A 61 -4.21 -4.33 -2.22
CA GLU A 61 -4.44 -3.53 -1.02
C GLU A 61 -3.48 -3.88 0.12
N GLY A 62 -3.20 -2.89 0.97
CA GLY A 62 -2.50 -3.09 2.25
C GLY A 62 -1.17 -2.38 2.43
N PHE A 63 -0.63 -1.71 1.40
CA PHE A 63 0.64 -0.96 1.52
C PHE A 63 0.65 0.03 2.69
N GLY A 64 -0.45 0.78 2.86
CA GLY A 64 -0.60 1.77 3.95
C GLY A 64 -1.09 1.21 5.28
N ALA A 65 -1.28 -0.11 5.39
CA ALA A 65 -1.76 -0.74 6.60
C ALA A 65 -0.73 -0.61 7.73
N HIS A 66 -1.21 -0.24 8.92
CA HIS A 66 -0.45 -0.30 10.16
C HIS A 66 -0.78 -1.61 10.85
N MET A 67 0.24 -2.27 11.38
CA MET A 67 0.03 -3.56 12.03
C MET A 67 -0.71 -3.43 13.35
N PRO A 68 -1.67 -4.32 13.62
CA PRO A 68 -2.19 -4.49 14.95
C PRO A 68 -1.11 -5.13 15.84
N GLY A 69 -0.80 -4.50 16.98
CA GLY A 69 0.18 -5.03 17.92
C GLY A 69 -0.22 -6.36 18.56
N GLY A 70 0.78 -7.13 19.02
CA GLY A 70 0.61 -8.30 19.87
C GLY A 70 0.01 -9.54 19.19
N THR A 71 -0.79 -10.30 19.93
CA THR A 71 -1.39 -11.59 19.52
C THR A 71 -2.37 -11.48 18.35
N ARG A 72 -2.83 -10.27 18.02
CA ARG A 72 -3.73 -10.03 16.89
C ARG A 72 -3.05 -10.29 15.55
N ALA A 73 -1.75 -10.01 15.42
CA ALA A 73 -1.00 -10.24 14.18
C ALA A 73 -1.13 -11.69 13.68
N ALA A 74 -0.98 -12.69 14.57
CA ALA A 74 -1.07 -14.12 14.24
C ALA A 74 -2.47 -14.61 13.81
N ARG A 75 -3.50 -13.78 13.98
CA ARG A 75 -4.88 -14.06 13.54
C ARG A 75 -5.28 -13.23 12.32
N THR A 76 -4.48 -12.24 11.96
CA THR A 76 -4.73 -11.37 10.81
C THR A 76 -4.10 -11.98 9.57
N PRO A 77 -4.85 -12.16 8.46
CA PRO A 77 -4.26 -12.52 7.18
C PRO A 77 -3.24 -11.46 6.72
N ARG A 78 -2.20 -11.89 6.02
CA ARG A 78 -1.30 -10.99 5.29
C ARG A 78 -2.11 -10.13 4.33
N THR A 79 -1.70 -8.88 4.17
CA THR A 79 -2.30 -8.04 3.13
C THR A 79 -1.91 -8.56 1.75
N PHE A 80 -2.66 -8.17 0.70
CA PHE A 80 -2.26 -8.54 -0.66
C PHE A 80 -0.92 -7.91 -1.04
N TRP A 81 -0.62 -6.73 -0.52
CA TRP A 81 0.70 -6.12 -0.70
C TRP A 81 1.81 -6.95 -0.07
N ASP A 82 1.66 -7.39 1.17
CA ASP A 82 2.66 -8.20 1.88
C ASP A 82 2.81 -9.62 1.30
N GLU A 83 1.75 -10.17 0.70
CA GLU A 83 1.82 -11.45 -0.03
C GLU A 83 2.52 -11.30 -1.39
N LEU A 84 2.30 -10.18 -2.09
CA LEU A 84 2.93 -9.92 -3.38
C LEU A 84 4.41 -9.56 -3.22
N HIS A 85 4.72 -8.75 -2.21
CA HIS A 85 6.02 -8.14 -1.93
C HIS A 85 6.55 -8.59 -0.56
N PRO A 86 7.29 -9.72 -0.50
CA PRO A 86 7.82 -10.25 0.76
C PRO A 86 8.98 -9.40 1.30
N GLY A 87 9.09 -9.34 2.64
CA GLY A 87 10.24 -8.79 3.36
C GLY A 87 9.90 -7.98 4.62
N ARG A 88 8.69 -7.40 4.70
CA ARG A 88 8.27 -6.65 5.90
C ARG A 88 8.22 -7.58 7.13
N PRO A 89 8.94 -7.29 8.24
CA PRO A 89 9.03 -8.17 9.41
C PRO A 89 7.68 -8.54 10.05
N GLN A 90 6.69 -7.68 9.83
CA GLN A 90 5.35 -7.86 10.35
C GLN A 90 4.50 -8.90 9.59
N ALA A 91 4.77 -9.07 8.29
CA ALA A 91 4.08 -10.01 7.43
C ALA A 91 4.39 -11.46 7.83
N GLU A 92 5.62 -11.71 8.31
CA GLU A 92 6.07 -13.03 8.79
C GLU A 92 5.23 -13.56 9.96
N ARG A 93 4.57 -12.66 10.70
CA ARG A 93 3.75 -13.01 11.87
C ARG A 93 2.27 -13.17 11.54
N GLN A 94 1.87 -12.99 10.29
CA GLN A 94 0.49 -13.04 9.83
C GLN A 94 0.18 -14.39 9.18
N ARG A 95 -1.10 -14.73 9.09
CA ARG A 95 -1.56 -15.91 8.35
C ARG A 95 -1.47 -15.66 6.85
N ASP A 96 -1.51 -16.72 6.06
CA ASP A 96 -1.53 -16.61 4.60
C ASP A 96 -2.69 -15.73 4.12
N ALA A 97 -2.43 -14.96 3.07
CA ALA A 97 -3.45 -14.18 2.40
C ALA A 97 -4.44 -15.11 1.68
N ARG A 98 -5.62 -14.58 1.34
CA ARG A 98 -6.65 -15.35 0.62
C ARG A 98 -6.25 -15.70 -0.81
N LEU A 99 -5.38 -14.90 -1.42
CA LEU A 99 -4.84 -15.12 -2.76
C LEU A 99 -3.35 -15.33 -2.63
N ASN A 100 -2.78 -16.22 -3.42
CA ASN A 100 -1.34 -16.40 -3.48
C ASN A 100 -0.68 -15.39 -4.44
N ARG A 101 0.64 -15.31 -4.39
CA ARG A 101 1.45 -14.42 -5.25
C ARG A 101 1.12 -14.53 -6.75
N ALA A 102 0.93 -15.73 -7.29
CA ALA A 102 0.65 -15.91 -8.73
C ALA A 102 -0.73 -15.38 -9.12
N GLU A 103 -1.73 -15.56 -8.26
CA GLU A 103 -3.07 -15.02 -8.45
C GLU A 103 -3.08 -13.49 -8.40
N LEU A 104 -2.32 -12.90 -7.48
CA LEU A 104 -2.14 -11.45 -7.38
C LEU A 104 -1.40 -10.89 -8.60
N GLN A 105 -0.33 -11.53 -9.07
CA GLN A 105 0.37 -11.13 -10.30
C GLN A 105 -0.56 -11.17 -11.52
N ARG A 106 -1.43 -12.18 -11.61
CA ARG A 106 -2.45 -12.26 -12.67
C ARG A 106 -3.44 -11.11 -12.58
N ALA A 107 -3.94 -10.80 -11.38
CA ALA A 107 -4.86 -9.68 -11.16
C ALA A 107 -4.22 -8.33 -11.54
N VAL A 108 -2.96 -8.11 -11.18
CA VAL A 108 -2.20 -6.91 -11.57
C VAL A 108 -2.08 -6.77 -13.08
N ARG A 109 -1.72 -7.85 -13.80
CA ARG A 109 -1.63 -7.84 -15.27
C ARG A 109 -2.98 -7.53 -15.92
N GLN A 110 -4.06 -8.14 -15.41
CA GLN A 110 -5.40 -7.89 -15.91
C GLN A 110 -5.85 -6.45 -15.66
N HIS A 111 -5.47 -5.86 -14.52
CA HIS A 111 -5.75 -4.45 -14.22
C HIS A 111 -5.07 -3.52 -15.21
N PHE A 112 -3.76 -3.67 -15.43
CA PHE A 112 -3.04 -2.83 -16.39
C PHE A 112 -3.51 -3.02 -17.83
N ALA A 113 -3.93 -4.22 -18.23
CA ALA A 113 -4.53 -4.45 -19.54
C ALA A 113 -5.83 -3.64 -19.71
N ARG A 114 -6.75 -3.71 -18.74
CA ARG A 114 -8.01 -2.94 -18.77
C ARG A 114 -7.75 -1.43 -18.79
N MET A 115 -6.81 -0.95 -17.98
CA MET A 115 -6.45 0.47 -17.92
C MET A 115 -5.82 1.00 -19.22
N ALA A 116 -5.27 0.12 -20.07
CA ALA A 116 -4.70 0.51 -21.36
C ALA A 116 -5.76 0.59 -22.47
N ASP A 117 -6.90 -0.07 -22.29
CA ASP A 117 -8.04 -0.08 -23.23
C ASP A 117 -9.05 1.05 -22.95
N ASP A 118 -8.95 1.71 -21.78
CA ASP A 118 -9.77 2.86 -21.35
C ASP A 118 -9.17 4.21 -21.79
#